data_AF-B5GF69-F1
#
_entry.id   AF-B5GF69-F1
#
_cell.length_a   1.000
_cell.length_b   1.000
_cell.length_c   1.000
_cell.angle_alpha   90.00
_cell.angle_beta   90.00
_cell.angle_gamma   90.00
#
_symmetry.space_group_name_H-M   'P 1'
#
loop_
_entity.id
_entity.type
_entity.pdbx_description
1 polymer ?
#
loop_
_entity_poly.entity_id
_entity_poly.type
_entity_poly.pdbx_seq_one_letter_code
_entity_poly.pdbx_strand_id
1 'polypeptide(L)'
;MTETASRHAQPRAWKRAVRWLVAAGLHPRANTTTLRVAEDLAARMDFVEGLVLYDLDGTAARLDLDRSTVKRHVAVLRQLGALAWVRHGTKRQQRQGRDELLIHHRSVHASRAAA
;
A
#
# COMPACT_ATOMS: atom_id res chain seq x y z
N MET A 1 -27.66 18.86 5.62
CA MET A 1 -26.96 17.88 4.78
C MET A 1 -25.48 17.99 5.13
N THR A 2 -24.93 16.99 5.80
CA THR A 2 -23.54 17.02 6.29
C THR A 2 -22.81 15.85 5.67
N GLU A 3 -22.36 16.03 4.42
CA GLU A 3 -21.45 15.06 3.80
C GLU A 3 -20.12 15.14 4.54
N THR A 4 -19.85 14.12 5.36
CA THR A 4 -18.55 13.93 5.99
C THR A 4 -17.54 13.78 4.87
N ALA A 5 -16.68 14.78 4.67
CA ALA A 5 -15.60 14.72 3.70
C ALA A 5 -14.74 13.50 4.01
N SER A 6 -14.99 12.41 3.27
CA SER A 6 -14.16 11.22 3.27
C SER A 6 -12.76 11.70 2.92
N ARG A 7 -11.87 11.59 3.92
CA ARG A 7 -10.48 12.02 3.88
C ARG A 7 -9.79 11.35 2.69
N HIS A 8 -9.78 12.03 1.53
CA HIS A 8 -9.12 11.57 0.32
C HIS A 8 -7.70 11.09 0.66
N ALA A 9 -7.36 9.88 0.20
CA ALA A 9 -6.07 9.26 0.48
C ALA A 9 -4.95 10.08 -0.19
N GLN A 10 -4.42 11.08 0.51
CA GLN A 10 -3.37 11.92 -0.02
C GLN A 10 -2.08 11.08 -0.17
N PRO A 11 -1.55 10.88 -1.39
CA PRO A 11 -0.41 9.98 -1.62
C PRO A 11 0.86 10.44 -0.89
N ARG A 12 1.00 11.74 -0.64
CA ARG A 12 2.09 12.28 0.17
C ARG A 12 1.98 11.86 1.64
N ALA A 13 0.77 11.88 2.21
CA ALA A 13 0.52 11.47 3.58
C ALA A 13 0.74 9.96 3.74
N TRP A 14 0.23 9.15 2.81
CA TRP A 14 0.45 7.71 2.82
C TRP A 14 1.93 7.34 2.67
N LYS A 15 2.65 7.92 1.70
CA LYS A 15 4.10 7.70 1.56
C LYS A 15 4.87 8.09 2.82
N ARG A 16 4.48 9.19 3.47
CA ARG A 16 5.10 9.64 4.72
C ARG A 16 4.84 8.65 5.86
N ALA A 17 3.62 8.13 5.97
CA ALA A 17 3.27 7.10 6.95
C ALA A 17 4.06 5.80 6.71
N VAL A 18 4.16 5.34 5.46
CA VAL A 18 4.94 4.13 5.12
C VAL A 18 6.42 4.33 5.46
N ARG A 19 7.02 5.47 5.10
CA ARG A 19 8.40 5.79 5.48
C ARG A 19 8.61 5.76 6.98
N TRP A 20 7.67 6.35 7.74
CA TRP A 20 7.72 6.32 9.20
C TRP A 20 7.63 4.89 9.75
N LEU A 21 6.71 4.06 9.25
CA LEU A 21 6.55 2.67 9.68
C LEU A 21 7.80 1.81 9.42
N VAL A 22 8.44 2.00 8.26
CA VAL A 22 9.70 1.30 7.93
C VAL A 22 10.85 1.80 8.78
N ALA A 23 10.97 3.13 8.96
CA ALA A 23 12.02 3.73 9.78
C ALA A 23 11.88 3.38 11.27
N ALA A 24 10.66 3.22 11.76
CA ALA A 24 10.37 2.78 13.12
C ALA A 24 10.69 1.29 13.36
N GLY A 25 11.08 0.54 12.32
CA GLY A 25 11.53 -0.84 12.47
C GLY A 25 10.44 -1.82 12.91
N LEU A 26 9.16 -1.46 12.75
CA LEU A 26 8.02 -2.22 13.27
C LEU A 26 7.82 -3.60 12.62
N HIS A 27 8.53 -3.88 11.53
CA HIS A 27 8.52 -5.19 10.90
C HIS A 27 9.94 -5.61 10.48
N PRO A 28 10.43 -6.79 10.89
CA PRO A 28 11.83 -7.20 10.70
C PRO A 28 12.25 -7.36 9.24
N ARG A 29 11.29 -7.52 8.32
CA ARG A 29 11.51 -7.64 6.87
C ARG A 29 11.21 -6.35 6.11
N ALA A 30 10.84 -5.27 6.81
CA ALA A 30 10.64 -3.98 6.19
C ALA A 30 11.99 -3.31 5.93
N ASN A 31 12.24 -2.92 4.68
CA ASN A 31 13.50 -2.32 4.27
C ASN A 31 13.28 -1.39 3.06
N THR A 32 14.37 -0.94 2.43
CA THR A 32 14.34 -0.08 1.24
C THR A 32 13.50 -0.67 0.10
N THR A 33 13.49 -1.99 -0.09
CA THR A 33 12.64 -2.64 -1.10
C THR A 33 11.15 -2.47 -0.78
N THR A 34 10.76 -2.50 0.50
CA THR A 34 9.39 -2.17 0.91
C THR A 34 9.01 -0.74 0.50
N LEU A 35 9.93 0.22 0.64
CA LEU A 35 9.71 1.60 0.23
C LEU A 35 9.59 1.74 -1.28
N ARG A 36 10.45 1.07 -2.06
CA ARG A 36 10.38 1.06 -3.53
C ARG A 36 9.04 0.51 -4.03
N VAL A 37 8.58 -0.60 -3.45
CA VAL A 37 7.26 -1.17 -3.77
C VAL A 37 6.13 -0.21 -3.39
N ALA A 38 6.21 0.43 -2.22
CA ALA A 38 5.22 1.43 -1.83
C ALA A 38 5.21 2.63 -2.78
N GLU A 39 6.36 3.12 -3.21
CA GLU A 39 6.46 4.26 -4.14
C GLU A 39 5.87 3.93 -5.52
N ASP A 40 6.11 2.73 -6.06
CA ASP A 40 5.46 2.28 -7.31
C ASP A 40 3.93 2.22 -7.16
N LEU A 41 3.43 1.73 -6.02
CA LEU A 41 1.99 1.68 -5.75
C LEU A 41 1.40 3.09 -5.62
N ALA A 42 2.06 4.01 -4.89
CA ALA A 42 1.61 5.40 -4.77
C ALA A 42 1.59 6.12 -6.11
N ALA A 43 2.51 5.81 -7.03
CA ALA A 43 2.54 6.44 -8.35
C ALA A 43 1.32 6.08 -9.21
N ARG A 44 0.65 4.95 -8.92
CA ARG A 44 -0.46 4.39 -9.71
C ARG A 44 -1.79 4.38 -8.96
N MET A 45 -1.83 4.98 -7.78
CA MET A 45 -3.01 5.06 -6.95
C MET A 45 -3.98 6.10 -7.53
N ASP A 46 -5.25 5.74 -7.63
CA ASP A 46 -6.35 6.71 -7.75
C ASP A 46 -6.45 7.49 -6.44
N PHE A 47 -6.17 8.78 -6.51
CA PHE A 47 -6.07 9.64 -5.34
C PHE A 47 -7.42 10.13 -4.81
N VAL A 48 -8.49 9.95 -5.59
CA VAL A 48 -9.86 10.27 -5.16
C VAL A 48 -10.36 9.15 -4.25
N GLU A 49 -10.22 7.90 -4.72
CA GLU A 49 -10.76 6.70 -4.06
C GLU A 49 -9.74 5.97 -3.16
N GLY A 50 -8.44 6.27 -3.28
CA GLY A 50 -7.36 5.58 -2.56
C GLY A 50 -7.12 4.14 -3.05
N LEU A 51 -7.48 3.86 -4.30
CA LEU A 51 -7.40 2.55 -4.92
C LEU A 51 -6.13 2.42 -5.74
N VAL A 52 -5.52 1.23 -5.76
CA VAL A 52 -4.39 0.94 -6.64
C VAL A 52 -4.56 -0.43 -7.26
N LEU A 53 -4.36 -0.55 -8.57
CA LEU A 53 -4.35 -1.87 -9.21
C LEU A 53 -3.06 -2.62 -8.86
N TYR A 54 -3.22 -3.77 -8.23
CA TYR A 54 -2.14 -4.72 -8.03
C TYR A 54 -1.90 -5.52 -9.31
N ASP A 55 -0.91 -5.03 -10.03
CA ASP A 55 -0.29 -5.75 -11.12
C ASP A 55 1.05 -6.29 -10.62
N LEU A 56 1.06 -7.55 -10.18
CA LEU A 56 2.27 -8.21 -9.68
C LEU A 56 3.36 -8.24 -10.77
N ASP A 57 2.98 -8.58 -11.99
CA ASP A 57 3.92 -8.78 -13.09
C ASP A 57 4.53 -7.46 -13.54
N GLY A 58 3.72 -6.42 -13.73
CA GLY A 58 4.26 -5.11 -14.04
C GLY A 58 5.01 -4.47 -12.88
N THR A 59 4.63 -4.73 -11.62
CA THR A 59 5.42 -4.23 -10.47
C THR A 59 6.79 -4.90 -10.41
N ALA A 60 6.84 -6.21 -10.64
CA ALA A 60 8.10 -6.96 -10.76
C ALA A 60 8.97 -6.41 -11.90
N ALA A 61 8.39 -6.22 -13.09
CA ALA A 61 9.10 -5.69 -14.25
C ALA A 61 9.60 -4.25 -14.05
N ARG A 62 8.78 -3.34 -13.51
CA ARG A 62 9.15 -1.93 -13.31
C ARG A 62 10.22 -1.74 -12.24
N LEU A 63 10.23 -2.58 -11.21
CA LEU A 63 11.18 -2.47 -10.11
C LEU A 63 12.42 -3.35 -10.27
N ASP A 64 12.46 -4.17 -11.33
CA ASP A 64 13.47 -5.21 -11.55
C ASP A 64 13.58 -6.14 -10.32
N LEU A 65 12.43 -6.67 -9.88
CA LEU A 65 12.32 -7.53 -8.72
C LEU A 65 11.65 -8.85 -9.09
N ASP A 66 12.04 -9.93 -8.43
CA ASP A 66 11.32 -11.19 -8.53
C ASP A 66 9.89 -11.07 -7.96
N ARG A 67 8.95 -11.81 -8.56
CA ARG A 67 7.55 -11.87 -8.13
C ARG A 67 7.40 -12.23 -6.65
N SER A 68 8.23 -13.15 -6.14
CA SER A 68 8.20 -13.56 -4.74
C SER A 68 8.63 -12.43 -3.80
N THR A 69 9.58 -11.60 -4.23
CA THR A 69 10.03 -10.41 -3.51
C THR A 69 8.92 -9.37 -3.46
N VAL A 70 8.26 -9.10 -4.58
CA VAL A 70 7.10 -8.18 -4.61
C VAL A 70 5.99 -8.67 -3.68
N LYS A 71 5.57 -9.95 -3.79
CA LYS A 71 4.56 -10.54 -2.90
C LYS A 71 4.93 -10.42 -1.43
N ARG A 72 6.19 -10.67 -1.09
CA ARG A 72 6.71 -10.55 0.28
C ARG A 72 6.57 -9.12 0.79
N HIS A 73 7.03 -8.13 0.05
CA HIS A 73 6.98 -6.73 0.49
C HIS A 73 5.55 -6.16 0.52
N VAL A 74 4.66 -6.61 -0.37
CA VAL A 74 3.23 -6.31 -0.28
C VAL A 74 2.62 -6.91 0.99
N ALA A 75 2.98 -8.15 1.34
CA ALA A 75 2.54 -8.75 2.60
C ALA A 75 3.06 -7.98 3.83
N VAL A 76 4.31 -7.52 3.79
CA VAL A 76 4.88 -6.66 4.85
C VAL A 76 4.10 -5.36 4.98
N LEU A 77 3.80 -4.66 3.87
CA LEU A 77 2.99 -3.44 3.89
C LEU A 77 1.59 -3.68 4.48
N ARG A 78 0.98 -4.84 4.21
CA ARG A 78 -0.29 -5.22 4.82
C ARG A 78 -0.16 -5.45 6.32
N GLN A 79 0.88 -6.15 6.76
CA GLN A 79 1.14 -6.41 8.19
C GLN A 79 1.42 -5.12 8.96
N LEU A 80 2.05 -4.14 8.32
CA LEU A 80 2.25 -2.79 8.84
C LEU A 80 0.96 -1.93 8.85
N GLY A 81 -0.16 -2.45 8.34
CA GLY A 81 -1.43 -1.70 8.24
C GLY A 81 -1.44 -0.64 7.13
N ALA A 82 -0.45 -0.64 6.24
CA ALA A 82 -0.34 0.31 5.15
C ALA A 82 -1.13 -0.10 3.88
N LEU A 83 -1.60 -1.35 3.80
CA LEU A 83 -2.40 -1.89 2.68
C LEU A 83 -3.54 -2.79 3.16
N ALA A 84 -4.68 -2.74 2.47
CA ALA A 84 -5.80 -3.66 2.64
C ALA A 84 -6.26 -4.23 1.28
N TRP A 85 -6.93 -5.38 1.28
CA TRP A 85 -7.60 -5.90 0.07
C TRP A 85 -9.06 -5.47 0.11
N VAL A 86 -9.59 -4.98 -1.01
CA VAL A 86 -11.04 -4.72 -1.15
C VAL A 86 -11.70 -5.70 -2.10
N ARG A 87 -11.05 -6.04 -3.21
CA ARG A 87 -11.48 -7.14 -4.07
C ARG A 87 -10.28 -8.02 -4.38
N HIS A 88 -10.24 -9.18 -3.75
CA HIS A 88 -9.39 -10.26 -4.23
C HIS A 88 -10.05 -10.79 -5.51
N GLY A 89 -9.38 -10.69 -6.66
CA GLY A 89 -9.85 -11.38 -7.86
C GLY A 89 -10.07 -12.84 -7.50
N THR A 90 -11.25 -13.38 -7.78
CA THR A 90 -11.50 -14.81 -7.56
C THR A 90 -10.50 -15.59 -8.41
N LYS A 91 -9.97 -16.69 -7.86
CA LYS A 91 -8.92 -17.58 -8.44
C LYS A 91 -9.33 -18.26 -9.76
N ARG A 92 -9.91 -17.54 -10.72
CA ARG A 92 -10.44 -18.10 -11.96
C ARG A 92 -10.11 -17.24 -13.19
N GLN A 93 -8.87 -16.76 -13.28
CA GLN A 93 -8.26 -16.45 -14.58
C GLN A 93 -6.73 -16.38 -14.44
N GLN A 94 -6.07 -17.54 -14.54
CA GLN A 94 -4.60 -17.65 -14.57
C GLN A 94 -3.98 -17.14 -15.89
N ARG A 95 -4.44 -16.00 -16.44
CA ARG A 95 -3.83 -15.41 -17.64
C ARG A 95 -3.62 -13.88 -17.63
N GLN A 96 -4.17 -13.14 -16.66
CA GLN A 96 -3.80 -11.75 -16.44
C GLN A 96 -4.07 -11.37 -14.98
N GLY A 97 -3.02 -11.24 -14.16
CA GLY A 97 -3.13 -10.85 -12.77
C GLY A 97 -3.47 -9.36 -12.65
N ARG A 98 -4.77 -9.05 -12.57
CA ARG A 98 -5.28 -7.72 -12.21
C ARG A 98 -6.09 -7.86 -10.92
N ASP A 99 -5.41 -7.78 -9.77
CA ASP A 99 -6.08 -7.71 -8.47
C ASP A 99 -6.24 -6.24 -8.07
N GLU A 100 -7.37 -5.83 -7.51
CA GLU A 100 -7.61 -4.43 -7.10
C GLU A 100 -7.25 -4.27 -5.60
N LEU A 101 -6.21 -3.51 -5.27
CA LEU A 101 -5.83 -3.16 -3.89
C LEU A 101 -6.54 -1.86 -3.46
N LEU A 102 -6.98 -1.81 -2.20
CA LEU A 102 -7.49 -0.58 -1.58
C LEU A 102 -6.58 -0.20 -0.41
N ILE A 103 -6.20 1.06 -0.35
CA ILE A 103 -5.51 1.57 0.82
C ILE A 103 -6.56 2.16 1.77
N HIS A 104 -6.99 1.38 2.76
CA HIS A 104 -7.76 1.94 3.87
C HIS A 104 -6.78 2.66 4.79
N HIS A 105 -6.63 3.98 4.60
CA HIS A 105 -5.91 4.84 5.52
C HIS A 105 -6.69 4.93 6.84
N ARG A 106 -6.53 3.95 7.74
CA ARG A 106 -6.88 4.14 9.14
C ARG A 106 -5.84 5.11 9.68
N SER A 107 -6.19 6.39 9.67
CA SER A 107 -5.44 7.45 10.34
C SER A 107 -5.18 6.98 11.76
N VAL A 108 -3.96 6.50 12.03
CA VAL A 108 -3.52 6.20 13.39
C VAL A 108 -3.44 7.58 14.04
N HIS A 109 -4.53 7.97 14.70
CA HIS A 109 -4.51 9.07 15.64
C HIS A 109 -3.62 8.61 16.80
N ALA A 110 -2.31 8.76 16.64
CA ALA A 110 -1.41 8.97 17.76
C ALA A 110 -1.56 10.44 18.20
N SER A 111 -2.78 10.80 18.60
CA SER A 111 -3.05 11.97 19.42
C SER A 111 -3.17 11.48 20.84
N ARG A 112 -2.04 11.39 21.54
CA ARG A 112 -1.95 11.72 22.97
C ARG A 112 -0.49 11.79 23.43
N ALA A 113 -0.23 12.87 24.16
CA ALA A 113 0.89 13.12 25.06
C ALA A 113 2.24 13.50 24.42
N ALA A 114 2.43 14.81 24.20
CA ALA A 114 3.55 15.55 24.79
C ALA A 114 3.41 17.05 24.50
N ALA A 115 3.55 17.84 25.57
CA ALA A 115 3.60 19.31 25.69
C ALA A 115 2.27 20.06 25.56
#